data_AF-A0A6G2VFB3-F1
#
_entry.id   AF-A0A6G2VFB3-F1
#
_cell.length_a   1.000
_cell.length_b   1.000
_cell.length_c   1.000
_cell.angle_alpha   90.00
_cell.angle_beta   90.00
_cell.angle_gamma   90.00
#
_symmetry.space_group_name_H-M   'P 1'
#
loop_
_entity.id
_entity.type
_entity.pdbx_description
1 polymer ?
#
loop_
_entity_poly.entity_id
_entity_poly.type
_entity_poly.pdbx_seq_one_letter_code
_entity_poly.pdbx_strand_id
1 'polypeptide(L)'
;GAQPLPALGEIDAALAALAGPVVAGDEAAWLLRTELYEWKLDAVRDTADPLPPHRTWLRVGLPPPPVPGEREVRAELEQCYRWLARQRQKPAEYERLIDLSHAVRPQTRF
;
A
#
# COMPACT_ATOMS: atom_id res chain seq x y z
N GLY A 1 24.31 0.37 -0.97
CA GLY A 1 23.80 -0.89 -0.39
C GLY A 1 22.34 -0.68 -0.14
N ALA A 2 21.47 -1.55 -0.67
CA ALA A 2 20.06 -1.49 -0.34
C ALA A 2 19.92 -1.84 1.14
N GLN A 3 19.45 -0.89 1.97
CA GLN A 3 18.98 -1.26 3.30
C GLN A 3 17.85 -2.27 3.11
N PRO A 4 17.83 -3.37 3.88
CA PRO A 4 16.69 -4.28 3.85
C PRO A 4 15.43 -3.49 4.21
N LEU A 5 14.33 -3.77 3.49
CA LEU A 5 13.03 -3.23 3.85
C LEU A 5 12.71 -3.60 5.32
N PRO A 6 12.05 -2.70 6.07
CA PRO A 6 11.69 -2.98 7.46
C PRO A 6 10.82 -4.24 7.55
N ALA A 7 10.99 -5.01 8.63
CA ALA A 7 10.20 -6.21 8.84
C ALA A 7 8.73 -5.87 9.05
N LEU A 8 7.81 -6.79 8.70
CA LEU A 8 6.37 -6.57 8.82
C LEU A 8 5.96 -6.08 10.23
N GLY A 9 6.56 -6.63 11.29
CA GLY A 9 6.30 -6.21 12.66
C GLY A 9 6.79 -4.79 13.00
N GLU A 10 7.86 -4.32 12.36
CA GLU A 10 8.36 -2.95 12.53
C GLU A 10 7.41 -1.95 11.84
N ILE A 11 6.91 -2.32 10.65
CA ILE A 11 5.92 -1.54 9.91
C ILE A 11 4.60 -1.45 10.71
N ASP A 12 4.14 -2.56 11.27
CA ASP A 12 2.93 -2.59 12.09
C ASP A 12 3.06 -1.74 13.36
N ALA A 13 4.21 -1.78 14.03
CA ALA A 13 4.49 -0.93 15.18
C ALA A 13 4.50 0.56 14.80
N ALA A 14 5.09 0.92 13.65
CA ALA A 14 5.09 2.29 13.15
C ALA A 14 3.66 2.77 12.80
N LEU A 15 2.87 1.94 12.12
CA LEU A 15 1.46 2.23 11.83
C LEU A 15 0.63 2.41 13.11
N ALA A 16 0.87 1.59 14.12
CA ALA A 16 0.21 1.71 15.42
C ALA A 16 0.61 2.99 16.16
N ALA A 17 1.88 3.39 16.10
CA ALA A 17 2.35 4.66 16.66
C ALA A 17 1.70 5.88 15.98
N LEU A 18 1.45 5.78 14.67
CA LEU A 18 0.72 6.80 13.90
C LEU A 18 -0.80 6.76 14.12
N ALA A 19 -1.36 5.67 14.63
CA ALA A 19 -2.80 5.52 14.90
C ALA A 19 -3.28 6.30 16.15
N GLY A 20 -2.41 7.07 16.79
CA GLY A 20 -2.81 8.13 17.73
C GLY A 20 -3.76 9.14 17.05
N PRO A 21 -4.25 10.18 17.76
CA PRO A 21 -5.11 11.19 17.17
C PRO A 21 -4.31 11.98 16.12
N VAL A 22 -4.23 11.42 14.90
CA VAL A 22 -3.74 12.08 13.70
C VAL A 22 -4.60 13.32 13.60
N VAL A 23 -3.97 14.47 13.85
CA VAL A 23 -4.59 15.77 13.69
C VAL A 23 -5.20 15.75 12.30
N ALA A 24 -6.54 15.72 12.24
CA ALA A 24 -7.26 15.58 10.99
C ALA A 24 -6.83 16.72 10.05
N GLY A 25 -5.90 16.45 9.14
CA GLY A 25 -5.25 17.49 8.33
C GLY A 25 -3.72 17.42 8.22
N ASP A 26 -3.02 16.57 8.98
CA ASP A 26 -1.55 16.48 8.86
C ASP A 26 -1.10 15.71 7.60
N GLU A 27 -0.77 16.43 6.54
CA GLU A 27 -0.28 15.85 5.28
C GLU A 27 0.99 15.01 5.45
N ALA A 28 1.91 15.41 6.33
CA ALA A 28 3.15 14.66 6.53
C ALA A 28 2.88 13.30 7.17
N ALA A 29 1.96 13.24 8.13
CA ALA A 29 1.51 11.99 8.73
C ALA A 29 0.82 11.08 7.70
N TRP A 30 0.01 11.65 6.79
CA TRP A 30 -0.64 10.89 5.72
C TRP A 30 0.35 10.38 4.66
N LEU A 31 1.38 11.16 4.32
CA LEU A 31 2.45 10.71 3.42
C LEU A 31 3.23 9.53 4.03
N LEU A 32 3.65 9.66 5.30
CA LEU A 32 4.34 8.59 6.00
C LEU A 32 3.47 7.33 6.15
N ARG A 33 2.18 7.51 6.47
CA ARG A 33 1.22 6.39 6.53
C ARG A 33 1.09 5.69 5.17
N THR A 34 1.11 6.45 4.07
CA THR A 34 1.06 5.89 2.70
C THR A 34 2.30 5.05 2.42
N GLU A 35 3.49 5.58 2.67
CA GLU A 35 4.77 4.87 2.48
C GLU A 35 4.83 3.57 3.30
N LEU A 36 4.43 3.62 4.57
CA LEU A 36 4.38 2.43 5.42
C LEU A 36 3.43 1.36 4.90
N TYR A 37 2.27 1.74 4.37
CA TYR A 37 1.36 0.77 3.80
C TYR A 37 1.82 0.23 2.43
N GLU A 38 2.56 1.01 1.64
CA GLU A 38 3.21 0.53 0.42
C GLU A 38 4.22 -0.57 0.76
N TRP A 39 5.08 -0.33 1.76
CA TRP A 39 6.01 -1.35 2.25
C TRP A 39 5.29 -2.56 2.88
N LYS A 40 4.19 -2.33 3.61
CA LYS A 40 3.39 -3.42 4.18
C LYS A 40 2.82 -4.31 3.09
N LEU A 41 2.35 -3.73 1.98
CA LEU A 41 1.81 -4.49 0.85
C LEU A 41 2.89 -5.39 0.22
N ASP A 42 4.10 -4.86 0.04
CA ASP A 42 5.23 -5.62 -0.48
C ASP A 42 5.65 -6.74 0.48
N ALA A 43 5.74 -6.44 1.78
CA ALA A 43 6.09 -7.43 2.82
C ALA A 43 5.04 -8.55 2.92
N VAL A 44 3.75 -8.22 2.88
CA VAL A 44 2.65 -9.21 2.89
C VAL A 44 2.75 -10.14 1.67
N ARG A 45 3.06 -9.59 0.49
CA ARG A 45 3.25 -10.39 -0.73
C ARG A 45 4.48 -11.30 -0.65
N ASP A 46 5.61 -10.80 -0.14
CA ASP A 46 6.85 -11.57 0.02
C ASP A 46 6.68 -12.73 1.02
N THR A 47 5.91 -12.52 2.10
CA THR A 47 5.60 -13.59 3.08
C THR A 47 4.68 -14.68 2.52
N ALA A 48 3.85 -14.36 1.53
CA ALA A 48 2.88 -15.28 0.96
C ALA A 48 3.43 -16.09 -0.21
N ASP A 49 4.50 -15.61 -0.83
CA ASP A 49 5.15 -16.28 -1.95
C ASP A 49 6.67 -16.05 -1.84
N PRO A 50 7.46 -17.00 -1.30
CA PRO A 50 8.90 -17.00 -1.53
C PRO A 50 9.13 -17.34 -3.00
N LEU A 51 8.83 -16.41 -3.90
CA LEU A 51 9.10 -16.58 -5.33
C LEU A 51 10.62 -16.60 -5.51
N PRO A 52 11.20 -17.69 -6.05
CA PRO A 52 12.61 -17.68 -6.42
C PRO A 52 12.81 -16.58 -7.49
N PRO A 53 13.99 -15.93 -7.55
CA PRO A 53 14.19 -14.66 -8.26
C PRO A 53 14.10 -14.71 -9.80
N HIS A 54 13.60 -15.79 -10.41
CA HIS A 54 13.78 -16.03 -11.84
C HIS A 54 12.72 -16.91 -12.54
N ARG A 55 11.43 -16.86 -12.16
CA ARG A 55 10.40 -17.63 -12.90
C ARG A 55 9.20 -16.82 -13.38
N THR A 56 9.41 -16.37 -14.62
CA THR A 56 8.49 -16.50 -15.76
C THR A 56 7.27 -15.60 -15.82
N TRP A 57 7.33 -14.75 -16.85
CA TRP A 57 6.30 -14.11 -17.66
C TRP A 57 5.03 -14.93 -18.02
N LEU A 58 4.77 -16.07 -17.37
CA LEU A 58 3.67 -17.01 -17.68
C LEU A 58 2.40 -16.83 -16.82
N ARG A 59 2.37 -15.88 -15.87
CA ARG A 59 1.13 -15.50 -15.14
C ARG A 59 0.56 -14.15 -15.59
N VAL A 60 0.75 -13.77 -16.84
CA VAL A 60 0.05 -12.62 -17.43
C VAL A 60 -1.40 -13.05 -17.68
N GLY A 61 -2.27 -12.98 -16.67
CA GLY A 61 -3.72 -13.15 -16.87
C GLY A 61 -4.53 -13.75 -15.73
N LEU A 62 -3.90 -14.41 -14.74
CA LEU A 62 -4.61 -14.86 -13.54
C LEU A 62 -4.35 -13.87 -12.40
N PRO A 63 -5.39 -13.40 -11.67
CA PRO A 63 -5.15 -12.64 -10.46
C PRO A 63 -4.32 -13.50 -9.49
N PRO A 64 -3.34 -12.92 -8.79
CA PRO A 64 -2.59 -13.64 -7.77
C PRO A 64 -3.53 -14.25 -6.74
N PRO A 65 -3.19 -15.40 -6.14
CA PRO A 65 -4.00 -15.99 -5.09
C PRO A 65 -4.20 -14.99 -3.95
N PRO A 66 -5.37 -15.01 -3.28
CA PRO A 66 -5.66 -14.08 -2.20
C PRO A 66 -4.66 -14.28 -1.05
N VAL A 67 -3.84 -13.28 -0.80
CA VAL A 67 -2.90 -13.26 0.32
C VAL A 67 -3.64 -12.81 1.60
N PRO A 68 -3.57 -13.56 2.71
CA PRO A 68 -4.16 -13.14 3.98
C PRO A 68 -3.64 -11.75 4.39
N GLY A 69 -4.55 -10.82 4.69
CA GLY A 69 -4.20 -9.46 5.10
C GLY A 69 -3.88 -8.47 3.97
N GLU A 70 -3.66 -8.92 2.72
CA GLU A 70 -3.39 -8.01 1.59
C GLU A 70 -4.60 -7.10 1.32
N ARG A 71 -5.82 -7.64 1.46
CA ARG A 71 -7.05 -6.89 1.18
C ARG A 71 -7.21 -5.69 2.11
N GLU A 72 -6.96 -5.88 3.40
CA GLU A 72 -7.02 -4.83 4.41
C GLU A 72 -5.97 -3.75 4.14
N VAL A 73 -4.73 -4.15 3.81
CA VAL A 73 -3.65 -3.22 3.45
C VAL A 73 -4.00 -2.40 2.21
N ARG A 74 -4.58 -3.05 1.19
CA ARG A 74 -5.04 -2.39 -0.05
C ARG A 74 -6.17 -1.38 0.20
N ALA A 75 -7.10 -1.70 1.09
CA ALA A 75 -8.18 -0.79 1.46
C ALA A 75 -7.64 0.47 2.17
N GLU A 76 -6.66 0.31 3.06
CA GLU A 76 -6.00 1.43 3.74
C GLU A 76 -5.19 2.29 2.76
N LEU A 77 -4.45 1.68 1.81
CA LEU A 77 -3.76 2.41 0.74
C LEU A 77 -4.72 3.22 -0.14
N GLU A 78 -5.84 2.61 -0.54
CA GLU A 78 -6.88 3.30 -1.31
C GLU A 78 -7.37 4.55 -0.56
N GLN A 79 -7.60 4.43 0.74
CA GLN A 79 -8.03 5.58 1.57
C GLN A 79 -6.94 6.66 1.64
N CYS A 80 -5.67 6.27 1.78
CA CYS A 80 -4.54 7.20 1.82
C CYS A 80 -4.41 8.00 0.52
N TYR A 81 -4.40 7.33 -0.65
CA TYR A 81 -4.33 8.04 -1.93
C TYR A 81 -5.53 8.95 -2.18
N ARG A 82 -6.75 8.52 -1.81
CA ARG A 82 -7.94 9.36 -1.91
C ARG A 82 -7.87 10.58 -1.01
N TRP A 83 -7.32 10.42 0.20
CA TRP A 83 -7.11 11.55 1.10
C TRP A 83 -6.08 12.53 0.51
N LEU A 84 -4.94 12.02 0.04
CA LEU A 84 -3.90 12.84 -0.60
C LEU A 84 -4.43 13.57 -1.84
N ALA A 85 -5.23 12.88 -2.67
CA ALA A 85 -5.84 13.48 -3.86
C ALA A 85 -6.67 14.72 -3.49
N ARG A 86 -7.46 14.65 -2.42
CA ARG A 86 -8.27 15.79 -1.93
C ARG A 86 -7.43 16.99 -1.50
N GLN A 87 -6.17 16.80 -1.12
CA GLN A 87 -5.27 17.89 -0.74
C GLN A 87 -4.58 18.55 -1.95
N ARG A 88 -4.62 17.94 -3.14
CA ARG A 88 -3.94 18.48 -4.32
C ARG A 88 -4.79 19.54 -5.02
N GLN A 89 -4.16 20.68 -5.32
CA GLN A 89 -4.76 21.76 -6.11
C GLN A 89 -4.54 21.58 -7.61
N LYS A 90 -3.50 20.83 -8.02
CA LYS A 90 -3.18 20.60 -9.42
C LYS A 90 -3.94 19.38 -9.97
N PRO A 91 -4.67 19.51 -11.10
CA PRO A 91 -5.43 18.40 -11.69
C PRO A 91 -4.58 17.17 -12.00
N ALA A 92 -3.38 17.34 -12.55
CA ALA A 92 -2.52 16.21 -12.92
C ALA A 92 -2.04 15.39 -11.70
N GLU A 93 -1.78 16.05 -10.57
CA GLU A 93 -1.39 15.36 -9.33
C GLU A 93 -2.60 14.65 -8.69
N TYR A 94 -3.78 15.27 -8.77
CA TYR A 94 -5.05 14.66 -8.36
C TYR A 94 -5.34 13.39 -9.17
N GLU A 95 -5.33 13.48 -10.50
CA GLU A 95 -5.61 12.35 -11.41
C GLU A 95 -4.66 11.18 -11.16
N ARG A 96 -3.36 11.46 -11.03
CA ARG A 96 -2.36 10.44 -10.70
C ARG A 96 -2.67 9.71 -9.38
N LEU A 97 -3.08 10.43 -8.35
CA LEU A 97 -3.43 9.82 -7.05
C LEU A 97 -4.73 9.02 -7.13
N ILE A 98 -5.70 9.47 -7.94
CA ILE A 98 -6.92 8.71 -8.21
C ILE A 98 -6.60 7.41 -8.97
N ASP A 99 -5.75 7.45 -9.98
CA ASP A 99 -5.31 6.27 -10.72
C ASP A 99 -4.61 5.26 -9.79
N LEU A 100 -3.73 5.74 -8.91
CA LEU A 100 -3.10 4.90 -7.89
C LEU A 100 -4.13 4.28 -6.94
N SER A 101 -5.13 5.05 -6.51
CA SER A 101 -6.24 4.53 -5.68
C SER A 101 -7.01 3.41 -6.40
N HIS A 102 -7.18 3.51 -7.72
CA HIS A 102 -7.83 2.49 -8.53
C HIS A 102 -6.95 1.26 -8.74
N ALA A 103 -5.64 1.44 -8.89
CA ALA A 103 -4.69 0.35 -9.03
C ALA A 103 -4.61 -0.53 -7.76
N VAL A 104 -4.67 0.08 -6.58
CA VAL A 104 -4.63 -0.65 -5.31
C VAL A 104 -5.99 -1.14 -4.84
N ARG A 105 -7.09 -0.72 -5.47
CA ARG A 105 -8.46 -1.11 -5.08
C ARG A 105 -8.55 -2.64 -4.89
N PRO A 106 -9.06 -3.14 -3.74
CA PRO A 106 -9.20 -4.57 -3.53
C PRO A 106 -10.20 -5.14 -4.54
N GLN A 107 -9.78 -6.15 -5.31
CA GLN A 107 -10.65 -6.81 -6.28
C GLN A 107 -11.79 -7.52 -5.53
N THR A 108 -13.04 -7.25 -5.91
CA THR A 108 -14.25 -7.80 -5.28
C THR A 108 -14.55 -9.26 -5.61
N ARG A 109 -13.62 -9.99 -6.23
CA ARG A 109 -13.82 -11.39 -6.60
C ARG A 109 -13.15 -12.29 -5.57
N PHE A 110 -13.96 -12.75 -4.63
CA PHE A 110 -13.70 -13.95 -3.82
C PHE A 110 -14.09 -15.19 -4.64
#